data_AF-A0A376LLW3-F1
#
_entry.id   AF-A0A376LLW3-F1
#
_cell.length_a   1.000
_cell.length_b   1.000
_cell.length_c   1.000
_cell.angle_alpha   90.00
_cell.angle_beta   90.00
_cell.angle_gamma   90.00
#
_symmetry.space_group_name_H-M   'P 1'
#
loop_
_entity.id
_entity.type
_entity.pdbx_description
1 polymer ?
#
loop_
_entity_poly.entity_id
_entity_poly.type
_entity_poly.pdbx_seq_one_letter_code
_entity_poly.pdbx_strand_id
1 'polypeptide(L)'
;MRLKFYNKNGNKVELYGKMVGERILTDRENGEKGDNSQDTSYARVGVKGETQINPELTGYGQFELDLEASNRHNPDQTRLAYAGLSYKDFGSFDYGRNVGVAYDAEAFTDMFVEWGGDSWAGTDLFMTNRTNGVATYRNTDFFGMVEGLNFALQYQGKNEGTGNYKANGDGHGLSATYTIDGFSFAGAYANSDRTDWQSGDGKGERAEVWALSTKYDANNVYAAGFAPIFPDTCYHLTHHWPTAADIPVASDNPAHYADAIRYNARTPLQGSLLPLTRQVWA
;
A
#
# COMPACT_ATOMS: atom_id res chain seq x y z
N MET A 1 5.72 -7.82 15.08
CA MET A 1 6.83 -8.79 15.23
C MET A 1 7.33 -9.20 13.85
N ARG A 2 8.65 -9.30 13.67
CA ARG A 2 9.27 -9.93 12.49
C ARG A 2 10.18 -11.05 12.98
N LEU A 3 10.06 -12.22 12.39
CA LEU A 3 10.84 -13.40 12.71
C LEU A 3 11.42 -13.98 11.43
N LYS A 4 12.74 -13.89 11.31
CA LYS A 4 13.48 -14.58 10.25
C LYS A 4 13.72 -16.01 10.70
N PHE A 5 12.99 -16.96 10.11
CA PHE A 5 13.07 -18.36 10.51
C PHE A 5 13.86 -19.23 9.52
N TYR A 6 14.10 -18.75 8.29
CA TYR A 6 14.88 -19.48 7.30
C TYR A 6 15.86 -18.59 6.53
N ASN A 7 17.11 -19.01 6.46
CA ASN A 7 18.16 -18.40 5.64
C ASN A 7 19.22 -19.44 5.28
N LYS A 8 19.04 -20.13 4.16
CA LYS A 8 19.98 -21.17 3.71
C LYS A 8 20.02 -21.23 2.20
N ASN A 9 21.22 -21.42 1.63
CA ASN A 9 21.44 -21.62 0.19
C ASN A 9 20.78 -20.54 -0.69
N GLY A 10 20.94 -19.26 -0.36
CA GLY A 10 20.36 -18.16 -1.13
C GLY A 10 18.84 -17.98 -0.99
N ASN A 11 18.18 -18.79 -0.15
CA ASN A 11 16.76 -18.70 0.12
C ASN A 11 16.53 -18.08 1.50
N LYS A 12 15.71 -17.03 1.57
CA LYS A 12 15.30 -16.37 2.81
C LYS A 12 13.79 -16.45 2.94
N VAL A 13 13.31 -16.76 4.14
CA VAL A 13 11.88 -16.64 4.47
C VAL A 13 11.75 -15.91 5.80
N GLU A 14 10.94 -14.86 5.78
CA GLU A 14 10.52 -14.13 6.97
C GLU A 14 9.03 -14.33 7.21
N LEU A 15 8.69 -14.55 8.47
CA LEU A 15 7.33 -14.48 8.97
C LEU A 15 7.19 -13.17 9.73
N TYR A 16 6.13 -12.43 9.48
CA TYR A 16 5.83 -11.20 10.20
C TYR A 16 4.36 -11.15 10.57
N GLY A 17 4.04 -10.27 11.52
CA GLY A 17 2.66 -10.08 11.95
C GLY A 17 2.52 -9.10 13.09
N LYS A 18 1.28 -8.74 13.39
CA LYS A 18 0.91 -7.90 14.53
C LYS A 18 -0.43 -8.39 15.10
N MET A 19 -0.67 -8.12 16.38
CA MET A 19 -1.95 -8.29 17.03
C MET A 19 -2.27 -6.95 17.68
N VAL A 20 -3.45 -6.42 17.41
CA VAL A 20 -3.85 -5.08 17.82
C VAL A 20 -5.19 -5.21 18.54
N GLY A 21 -5.18 -4.96 19.85
CA GLY A 21 -6.41 -4.76 20.61
C GLY A 21 -6.80 -3.29 20.49
N GLU A 22 -7.94 -3.01 19.88
CA GLU A 22 -8.34 -1.65 19.55
C GLU A 22 -9.81 -1.41 19.83
N ARG A 23 -10.12 -0.23 20.36
CA ARG A 23 -11.49 0.22 20.53
C ARG A 23 -11.60 1.67 20.13
N ILE A 24 -12.47 1.93 19.16
CA ILE A 24 -12.83 3.27 18.75
C ILE A 24 -13.92 3.77 19.69
N LEU A 25 -13.72 4.95 20.27
CA LEU A 25 -14.69 5.64 21.10
C LEU A 25 -15.14 6.91 20.37
N THR A 26 -16.44 7.04 20.18
CA THR A 26 -17.06 8.23 19.57
C THR A 26 -18.00 8.88 20.54
N ASP A 27 -17.91 10.21 20.70
CA ASP A 27 -18.92 11.00 21.38
C ASP A 27 -19.65 11.87 20.35
N ARG A 28 -20.99 11.94 20.46
CA ARG A 28 -21.84 12.72 19.57
C ARG A 28 -22.87 13.49 20.40
N GLU A 29 -22.91 14.82 20.25
CA GLU A 29 -24.04 15.63 20.68
C GLU A 29 -25.15 15.63 19.61
N ASN A 30 -26.39 15.39 20.06
CA ASN A 30 -27.68 15.67 19.41
C ASN A 30 -27.99 15.06 18.03
N GLY A 31 -28.71 13.93 18.03
CA GLY A 31 -29.80 13.67 17.07
C GLY A 31 -29.46 12.97 15.75
N GLU A 32 -28.20 12.77 15.39
CA GLU A 32 -27.80 12.03 14.19
C GLU A 32 -27.10 10.71 14.55
N LYS A 33 -27.74 9.59 14.13
CA LYS A 33 -27.31 8.18 14.23
C LYS A 33 -26.24 7.85 15.30
N GLY A 34 -26.72 7.42 16.48
CA GLY A 34 -26.13 6.41 17.39
C GLY A 34 -24.69 6.60 17.91
N ASP A 35 -24.42 6.08 19.11
CA ASP A 35 -23.04 5.77 19.52
C ASP A 35 -22.46 4.71 18.56
N ASN A 36 -21.39 5.05 17.85
CA ASN A 36 -20.68 4.16 16.91
C ASN A 36 -19.38 3.63 17.52
N SER A 37 -19.23 3.71 18.85
CA SER A 37 -18.09 3.12 19.54
C SER A 37 -18.08 1.61 19.36
N GLN A 38 -17.00 1.10 18.78
CA GLN A 38 -16.90 -0.31 18.42
C GLN A 38 -15.52 -0.87 18.76
N ASP A 39 -15.51 -2.17 19.04
CA ASP A 39 -14.27 -2.94 18.98
C ASP A 39 -13.82 -2.97 17.53
N THR A 40 -12.52 -2.80 17.31
CA THR A 40 -11.87 -2.91 15.99
C THR A 40 -10.63 -3.78 16.09
N SER A 41 -10.55 -4.63 17.11
CA SER A 41 -9.41 -5.53 17.32
C SER A 41 -9.19 -6.46 16.12
N TYR A 42 -7.92 -6.65 15.75
CA TYR A 42 -7.51 -7.48 14.63
C TYR A 42 -6.11 -8.06 14.80
N ALA A 43 -5.78 -9.06 14.00
CA ALA A 43 -4.42 -9.56 13.85
C ALA A 43 -4.02 -9.60 12.37
N ARG A 44 -2.72 -9.50 12.11
CA ARG A 44 -2.15 -9.72 10.77
C ARG A 44 -1.05 -10.73 10.84
N VAL A 45 -1.01 -11.59 9.83
CA VAL A 45 0.08 -12.52 9.60
C VAL A 45 0.49 -12.45 8.15
N GLY A 46 1.79 -12.43 7.91
CA GLY A 46 2.33 -12.42 6.57
C GLY A 46 3.63 -13.18 6.48
N VAL A 47 3.91 -13.66 5.28
CA VAL A 47 5.16 -14.31 4.92
C VAL A 47 5.76 -13.59 3.73
N LYS A 48 7.08 -13.44 3.75
CA LYS A 48 7.83 -12.96 2.60
C LYS A 48 9.00 -13.89 2.35
N GLY A 49 9.16 -14.24 1.08
CA GLY A 49 10.18 -15.16 0.61
C GLY A 49 11.04 -14.51 -0.46
N GLU A 50 12.33 -14.82 -0.43
CA GLU A 50 13.30 -14.52 -1.49
C GLU A 50 14.08 -15.78 -1.84
N THR A 51 14.37 -15.95 -3.12
CA THR A 51 15.26 -16.99 -3.63
C THR A 51 16.25 -16.38 -4.62
N GLN A 52 17.53 -16.49 -4.31
CA GLN A 52 18.58 -16.11 -5.25
C GLN A 52 18.67 -17.16 -6.35
N ILE A 53 18.27 -16.80 -7.58
CA ILE A 53 18.30 -17.69 -8.74
C ILE A 53 19.73 -17.70 -9.31
N ASN A 54 20.33 -16.52 -9.47
CA ASN A 54 21.73 -16.33 -9.84
C ASN A 54 22.26 -15.00 -9.24
N PRO A 55 23.52 -14.59 -9.46
CA PRO A 55 24.06 -13.35 -8.88
C PRO A 55 23.31 -12.05 -9.23
N GLU A 56 22.52 -12.04 -10.32
CA GLU A 56 21.82 -10.85 -10.81
C GLU A 56 20.30 -10.97 -10.71
N LEU A 57 19.75 -12.19 -10.65
CA LEU A 57 18.33 -12.48 -10.65
C LEU A 57 17.87 -13.09 -9.32
N THR A 58 16.90 -12.45 -8.69
CA THR A 58 16.25 -12.90 -7.45
C THR A 58 14.75 -13.05 -7.66
N GLY A 59 14.20 -14.20 -7.30
CA GLY A 59 12.76 -14.39 -7.19
C GLY A 59 12.28 -13.99 -5.80
N TYR A 60 11.09 -13.41 -5.71
CA TYR A 60 10.47 -13.05 -4.43
C TYR A 60 8.96 -13.26 -4.46
N GLY A 61 8.37 -13.34 -3.27
CA GLY A 61 6.93 -13.37 -3.11
C GLY A 61 6.52 -12.91 -1.71
N GLN A 62 5.31 -12.38 -1.61
CA GLN A 62 4.76 -11.90 -0.36
C GLN A 62 3.28 -12.26 -0.27
N PHE A 63 2.89 -12.71 0.91
CA PHE A 63 1.51 -12.96 1.30
C PHE A 63 1.22 -12.28 2.63
N GLU A 64 0.07 -11.64 2.76
CA GLU A 64 -0.40 -11.00 3.98
C GLU A 64 -1.90 -11.23 4.16
N LEU A 65 -2.29 -11.69 5.35
CA LEU A 65 -3.65 -11.99 5.76
C LEU A 65 -4.03 -11.09 6.94
N ASP A 66 -5.19 -10.48 6.84
CA ASP A 66 -5.90 -9.79 7.92
C ASP A 66 -6.89 -10.75 8.57
N LEU A 67 -6.82 -10.84 9.89
CA LEU A 67 -7.66 -11.69 10.73
C LEU A 67 -8.51 -10.78 11.62
N GLU A 68 -9.81 -10.73 11.35
CA GLU A 68 -10.71 -9.88 12.12
C GLU A 68 -10.97 -10.50 13.50
N ALA A 69 -10.83 -9.72 14.57
CA ALA A 69 -11.12 -10.17 15.93
C ALA A 69 -12.21 -9.36 16.64
N SER A 70 -12.76 -8.33 15.98
CA SER A 70 -13.77 -7.44 16.56
C SER A 70 -15.18 -8.04 16.59
N ASN A 71 -15.46 -8.97 15.67
CA ASN A 71 -16.76 -9.61 15.58
C ASN A 71 -16.64 -11.04 15.03
N ARG A 72 -17.72 -11.82 15.20
CA ARG A 72 -17.76 -13.25 14.79
C ARG A 72 -17.97 -13.45 13.28
N HIS A 73 -18.50 -12.46 12.57
CA HIS A 73 -19.11 -12.67 11.25
C HIS A 73 -18.33 -12.06 10.10
N ASN A 74 -17.39 -11.16 10.38
CA ASN A 74 -16.55 -10.54 9.37
C ASN A 74 -15.57 -11.58 8.82
N PRO A 75 -15.44 -11.67 7.49
CA PRO A 75 -14.49 -12.57 6.88
C PRO A 75 -13.07 -12.01 6.98
N ASP A 76 -12.11 -12.91 7.22
CA ASP A 76 -10.69 -12.63 7.06
C ASP A 76 -10.36 -12.21 5.62
N GLN A 77 -9.39 -11.32 5.45
CA GLN A 77 -9.09 -10.71 4.16
C GLN A 77 -7.63 -10.91 3.75
N THR A 78 -7.41 -11.45 2.56
CA THR A 78 -6.07 -11.41 1.95
C THR A 78 -5.76 -9.97 1.55
N ARG A 79 -4.70 -9.39 2.09
CA ARG A 79 -4.26 -8.03 1.81
C ARG A 79 -3.25 -8.00 0.67
N LEU A 80 -2.26 -8.87 0.71
CA LEU A 80 -1.22 -8.99 -0.32
C LEU A 80 -1.06 -10.46 -0.72
N ALA A 81 -0.90 -10.71 -2.01
CA ALA A 81 -0.58 -12.02 -2.55
C ALA A 81 0.03 -11.86 -3.94
N TYR A 82 1.35 -11.74 -4.01
CA TYR A 82 2.06 -11.54 -5.26
C TYR A 82 3.40 -12.24 -5.29
N ALA A 83 3.90 -12.48 -6.50
CA ALA A 83 5.23 -13.01 -6.75
C ALA A 83 5.89 -12.22 -7.89
N GLY A 84 7.22 -12.17 -7.86
CA GLY A 84 7.98 -11.38 -8.82
C GLY A 84 9.43 -11.80 -8.96
N LEU A 85 10.08 -11.12 -9.90
CA LEU A 85 11.50 -11.24 -10.21
C LEU A 85 12.15 -9.86 -10.09
N SER A 86 13.34 -9.81 -9.52
CA SER A 86 14.19 -8.62 -9.48
C SER A 86 15.51 -8.91 -10.19
N TYR A 87 15.89 -8.03 -11.12
CA TYR A 87 17.10 -8.17 -11.93
C TYR A 87 18.02 -6.96 -11.70
N LYS A 88 18.93 -7.11 -10.74
CA LYS A 88 19.97 -6.13 -10.38
C LYS A 88 19.45 -4.68 -10.44
N ASP A 89 20.02 -3.85 -11.31
CA ASP A 89 19.71 -2.43 -11.46
C ASP A 89 18.65 -2.15 -12.53
N PHE A 90 18.24 -3.19 -13.26
CA PHE A 90 17.19 -3.07 -14.26
C PHE A 90 15.81 -3.01 -13.63
N GLY A 91 15.67 -3.37 -12.35
CA GLY A 91 14.44 -3.24 -11.58
C GLY A 91 13.74 -4.57 -11.33
N SER A 92 12.46 -4.50 -10.98
CA SER A 92 11.66 -5.63 -10.56
C SER A 92 10.33 -5.66 -11.29
N PHE A 93 9.82 -6.88 -11.51
CA PHE A 93 8.47 -7.12 -12.02
C PHE A 93 7.73 -8.08 -11.10
N ASP A 94 6.51 -7.74 -10.70
CA ASP A 94 5.62 -8.58 -9.90
C ASP A 94 4.20 -8.64 -10.47
N TYR A 95 3.51 -9.72 -10.14
CA TYR A 95 2.09 -9.89 -10.47
C TYR A 95 1.31 -10.48 -9.29
N GLY A 96 0.11 -9.96 -9.06
CA GLY A 96 -0.84 -10.52 -8.10
C GLY A 96 -1.76 -9.48 -7.47
N ARG A 97 -2.17 -9.73 -6.23
CA ARG A 97 -2.82 -8.74 -5.36
C ARG A 97 -1.75 -7.91 -4.70
N ASN A 98 -1.59 -6.68 -5.17
CA ASN A 98 -0.56 -5.75 -4.71
C ASN A 98 -1.14 -4.33 -4.64
N VAL A 99 -0.31 -3.37 -4.25
CA VAL A 99 -0.66 -1.97 -4.06
C VAL A 99 -0.65 -1.25 -5.41
N GLY A 100 -1.70 -0.47 -5.67
CA GLY A 100 -1.80 0.37 -6.85
C GLY A 100 -0.76 1.50 -6.87
N VAL A 101 -0.22 1.85 -8.03
CA VAL A 101 0.86 2.85 -8.15
C VAL A 101 0.46 4.26 -7.74
N ALA A 102 -0.83 4.61 -7.73
CA ALA A 102 -1.27 5.91 -7.23
C ALA A 102 -1.01 6.07 -5.72
N TYR A 103 -1.00 4.95 -4.99
CA TYR A 103 -0.69 4.94 -3.56
C TYR A 103 0.78 5.29 -3.26
N ASP A 104 1.70 5.22 -4.24
CA ASP A 104 3.08 5.66 -4.04
C ASP A 104 3.17 7.15 -3.66
N ALA A 105 2.18 7.96 -4.06
CA ALA A 105 2.04 9.35 -3.62
C ALA A 105 1.33 9.47 -2.27
N GLU A 106 0.28 8.67 -2.02
CA GLU A 106 -0.50 8.72 -0.76
C GLU A 106 0.28 8.19 0.46
N ALA A 107 1.21 7.26 0.23
CA ALA A 107 2.01 6.64 1.29
C ALA A 107 2.84 7.64 2.11
N PHE A 108 3.00 8.89 1.65
CA PHE A 108 3.66 9.95 2.41
C PHE A 108 2.77 10.53 3.51
N THR A 109 1.44 10.45 3.38
CA THR A 109 0.49 11.04 4.34
C THR A 109 -0.27 10.01 5.14
N ASP A 110 -0.26 8.75 4.71
CA ASP A 110 -0.81 7.62 5.47
C ASP A 110 0.16 7.13 6.58
N MET A 111 0.46 8.03 7.52
CA MET A 111 1.45 7.81 8.61
C MET A 111 0.87 8.02 10.00
N PHE A 112 -0.45 8.22 10.08
CA PHE A 112 -1.15 8.40 11.33
C PHE A 112 -1.26 7.08 12.10
N VAL A 113 -1.61 7.19 13.39
CA VAL A 113 -1.68 6.03 14.29
C VAL A 113 -2.81 5.08 13.91
N GLU A 114 -3.93 5.63 13.42
CA GLU A 114 -5.11 4.84 13.07
C GLU A 114 -5.87 5.40 11.86
N TRP A 115 -6.18 6.69 11.88
CA TRP A 115 -6.90 7.36 10.80
C TRP A 115 -5.96 7.94 9.76
N GLY A 116 -6.05 7.55 8.50
CA GLY A 116 -5.17 8.06 7.45
C GLY A 116 -5.41 7.34 6.14
N GLY A 117 -4.97 7.89 5.01
CA GLY A 117 -5.08 7.23 3.70
C GLY A 117 -6.50 7.16 3.10
N ASP A 118 -7.56 7.39 3.88
CA ASP A 118 -8.94 7.11 3.47
C ASP A 118 -9.64 8.24 2.72
N SER A 119 -8.97 9.37 2.47
CA SER A 119 -9.60 10.54 1.83
C SER A 119 -9.92 10.34 0.34
N TRP A 120 -9.14 9.51 -0.34
CA TRP A 120 -9.34 9.16 -1.75
C TRP A 120 -8.80 7.79 -2.16
N ALA A 121 -7.83 7.26 -1.41
CA ALA A 121 -7.32 5.93 -1.64
C ALA A 121 -8.21 4.89 -0.94
N GLY A 122 -8.62 3.86 -1.69
CA GLY A 122 -9.53 2.82 -1.20
C GLY A 122 -9.10 1.43 -1.65
N THR A 123 -9.27 0.44 -0.78
CA THR A 123 -9.02 -0.96 -1.15
C THR A 123 -9.99 -1.39 -2.23
N ASP A 124 -9.48 -2.02 -3.29
CA ASP A 124 -10.20 -2.44 -4.49
C ASP A 124 -10.86 -1.27 -5.25
N LEU A 125 -10.35 -0.04 -5.08
CA LEU A 125 -10.75 1.15 -5.83
C LEU A 125 -9.70 1.46 -6.90
N PHE A 126 -9.82 0.77 -8.05
CA PHE A 126 -8.88 0.87 -9.17
C PHE A 126 -7.42 0.65 -8.68
N MET A 127 -6.50 1.59 -8.96
CA MET A 127 -5.09 1.56 -8.54
C MET A 127 -4.77 2.57 -7.42
N THR A 128 -5.77 2.94 -6.60
CA THR A 128 -5.59 3.96 -5.54
C THR A 128 -5.04 3.40 -4.23
N ASN A 129 -5.24 2.11 -3.94
CA ASN A 129 -4.66 1.37 -2.81
C ASN A 129 -4.45 -0.10 -3.28
N ARG A 130 -4.46 -1.09 -2.37
CA ARG A 130 -4.44 -2.52 -2.68
C ARG A 130 -5.53 -2.89 -3.66
N THR A 131 -5.17 -3.70 -4.65
CA THR A 131 -6.07 -4.14 -5.70
C THR A 131 -5.65 -5.48 -6.29
N ASN A 132 -6.53 -6.10 -7.08
CA ASN A 132 -6.30 -7.41 -7.68
C ASN A 132 -5.77 -7.33 -9.11
N GLY A 133 -4.94 -8.31 -9.48
CA GLY A 133 -4.56 -8.55 -10.87
C GLY A 133 -3.67 -7.45 -11.46
N VAL A 134 -2.76 -6.89 -10.65
CA VAL A 134 -1.81 -5.89 -11.12
C VAL A 134 -0.48 -6.53 -11.52
N ALA A 135 0.02 -6.12 -12.67
CA ALA A 135 1.38 -6.36 -13.14
C ALA A 135 2.18 -5.07 -12.95
N THR A 136 3.17 -5.08 -12.05
CA THR A 136 3.91 -3.88 -11.67
C THR A 136 5.37 -4.05 -12.04
N TYR A 137 5.90 -3.11 -12.82
CA TYR A 137 7.33 -2.92 -13.02
C TYR A 137 7.80 -1.75 -12.16
N ARG A 138 8.89 -1.92 -11.41
CA ARG A 138 9.50 -0.87 -10.59
C ARG A 138 10.99 -0.80 -10.88
N ASN A 139 11.53 0.39 -10.87
CA ASN A 139 12.96 0.62 -10.99
C ASN A 139 13.41 1.68 -9.98
N THR A 140 14.59 1.46 -9.40
CA THR A 140 15.20 2.38 -8.46
C THR A 140 16.49 2.96 -8.99
N ASP A 141 16.79 4.17 -8.54
CA ASP A 141 17.92 4.99 -8.96
C ASP A 141 18.00 5.20 -10.49
N PHE A 142 16.86 5.13 -11.18
CA PHE A 142 16.71 5.23 -12.63
C PHE A 142 17.79 4.46 -13.38
N PHE A 143 17.82 3.14 -13.20
CA PHE A 143 18.82 2.22 -13.76
C PHE A 143 20.25 2.47 -13.26
N GLY A 144 20.39 3.08 -12.08
CA GLY A 144 21.65 3.55 -11.52
C GLY A 144 22.18 4.84 -12.13
N MET A 145 21.38 5.55 -12.94
CA MET A 145 21.78 6.82 -13.57
C MET A 145 21.49 8.04 -12.68
N VAL A 146 20.45 7.98 -11.85
CA VAL A 146 20.03 9.09 -10.99
C VAL A 146 19.68 8.55 -9.61
N GLU A 147 20.62 8.66 -8.68
CA GLU A 147 20.41 8.27 -7.29
C GLU A 147 19.19 8.98 -6.69
N GLY A 148 18.34 8.21 -6.01
CA GLY A 148 17.13 8.69 -5.36
C GLY A 148 15.92 8.86 -6.28
N LEU A 149 16.06 8.71 -7.60
CA LEU A 149 14.94 8.73 -8.55
C LEU A 149 14.43 7.32 -8.82
N ASN A 150 13.20 7.05 -8.39
CA ASN A 150 12.53 5.77 -8.61
C ASN A 150 11.29 5.97 -9.46
N PHE A 151 10.91 4.95 -10.24
CA PHE A 151 9.65 4.98 -10.97
C PHE A 151 8.98 3.60 -11.00
N ALA A 152 7.67 3.61 -11.25
CA ALA A 152 6.89 2.41 -11.48
C ALA A 152 5.98 2.58 -12.69
N LEU A 153 5.74 1.46 -13.37
CA LEU A 153 4.70 1.29 -14.38
C LEU A 153 3.81 0.13 -13.93
N GLN A 154 2.50 0.28 -14.04
CA GLN A 154 1.57 -0.75 -13.63
C GLN A 154 0.47 -0.92 -14.64
N TYR A 155 0.09 -2.17 -14.87
CA TYR A 155 -1.12 -2.54 -15.58
C TYR A 155 -2.04 -3.28 -14.62
N GLN A 156 -3.33 -2.95 -14.65
CA GLN A 156 -4.37 -3.64 -13.91
C GLN A 156 -5.33 -4.31 -14.90
N GLY A 157 -5.47 -5.63 -14.79
CA GLY A 157 -6.46 -6.35 -15.59
C GLY A 157 -7.89 -6.07 -15.12
N LYS A 158 -8.84 -6.15 -16.05
CA LYS A 158 -10.28 -6.05 -15.78
C LYS A 158 -10.73 -7.05 -14.72
N ASN A 159 -11.41 -6.55 -13.69
CA ASN A 159 -12.06 -7.34 -12.64
C ASN A 159 -13.57 -7.06 -12.63
N GLU A 160 -14.38 -8.08 -12.95
CA GLU A 160 -15.85 -8.04 -12.91
C GLU A 160 -16.42 -9.04 -11.92
N GLY A 161 -17.66 -8.80 -11.45
CA GLY A 161 -18.35 -9.70 -10.52
C GLY A 161 -17.89 -9.61 -9.06
N THR A 162 -16.99 -8.67 -8.73
CA THR A 162 -16.45 -8.42 -7.37
C THR A 162 -17.29 -7.47 -6.52
N GLY A 163 -18.49 -7.10 -7.02
CA GLY A 163 -19.31 -6.02 -6.50
C GLY A 163 -19.04 -4.72 -7.26
N ASN A 164 -20.11 -4.01 -7.61
CA ASN A 164 -20.07 -2.93 -8.60
C ASN A 164 -19.12 -1.76 -8.26
N TYR A 165 -18.88 -1.51 -6.97
CA TYR A 165 -17.98 -0.45 -6.50
C TYR A 165 -16.51 -0.91 -6.37
N LYS A 166 -16.26 -2.22 -6.41
CA LYS A 166 -14.92 -2.84 -6.36
C LYS A 166 -14.48 -3.43 -7.70
N ALA A 167 -15.27 -3.19 -8.74
CA ALA A 167 -14.98 -3.62 -10.10
C ALA A 167 -14.11 -2.57 -10.80
N ASN A 168 -13.34 -3.02 -11.79
CA ASN A 168 -12.54 -2.14 -12.65
C ASN A 168 -12.45 -2.73 -14.05
N GLY A 169 -12.37 -1.88 -15.06
CA GLY A 169 -11.91 -2.26 -16.40
C GLY A 169 -10.39 -2.42 -16.44
N ASP A 170 -9.85 -2.63 -17.63
CA ASP A 170 -8.40 -2.61 -17.84
C ASP A 170 -7.85 -1.20 -17.57
N GLY A 171 -6.66 -1.13 -16.99
CA GLY A 171 -6.07 0.15 -16.61
C GLY A 171 -4.56 0.14 -16.58
N HIS A 172 -3.98 1.34 -16.62
CA HIS A 172 -2.56 1.56 -16.52
C HIS A 172 -2.25 2.73 -15.59
N GLY A 173 -1.11 2.66 -14.92
CA GLY A 173 -0.64 3.73 -14.07
C GLY A 173 0.87 3.86 -14.09
N LEU A 174 1.34 4.99 -13.63
CA LEU A 174 2.74 5.33 -13.46
C LEU A 174 2.94 6.08 -12.15
N SER A 175 4.11 5.93 -11.56
CA SER A 175 4.55 6.75 -10.44
C SER A 175 6.03 7.08 -10.59
N ALA A 176 6.43 8.21 -10.01
CA ALA A 176 7.83 8.57 -9.84
C ALA A 176 8.02 9.18 -8.45
N THR A 177 9.13 8.84 -7.80
CA THR A 177 9.55 9.43 -6.53
C THR A 177 10.99 9.90 -6.63
N TYR A 178 11.29 11.05 -6.05
CA TYR A 178 12.64 11.58 -5.98
C TYR A 178 12.97 11.99 -4.55
N THR A 179 14.08 11.47 -4.00
CA THR A 179 14.53 11.81 -2.65
C THR A 179 15.89 12.51 -2.69
N ILE A 180 15.99 13.65 -2.00
CA ILE A 180 17.19 14.46 -1.87
C ILE A 180 17.21 15.14 -0.49
N ASP A 181 18.31 14.98 0.25
CA ASP A 181 18.57 15.68 1.53
C ASP A 181 17.41 15.63 2.54
N GLY A 182 16.76 14.46 2.68
CA GLY A 182 15.63 14.25 3.60
C GLY A 182 14.28 14.72 3.07
N PHE A 183 14.24 15.42 1.93
CA PHE A 183 13.03 15.70 1.18
C PHE A 183 12.73 14.58 0.20
N SER A 184 11.46 14.19 0.09
CA SER A 184 10.99 13.33 -1.00
C SER A 184 9.80 13.97 -1.70
N PHE A 185 9.76 13.85 -3.02
CA PHE A 185 8.65 14.25 -3.87
C PHE A 185 8.10 13.01 -4.56
N ALA A 186 6.78 12.92 -4.72
CA ALA A 186 6.14 11.87 -5.48
C ALA A 186 5.12 12.46 -6.45
N GLY A 187 5.03 11.86 -7.63
CA GLY A 187 3.95 12.07 -8.58
C GLY A 187 3.44 10.74 -9.07
N ALA A 188 2.12 10.58 -9.11
CA ALA A 188 1.49 9.38 -9.62
C ALA A 188 0.29 9.71 -10.51
N TYR A 189 0.06 8.86 -11.49
CA TYR A 189 -1.07 8.91 -12.40
C TYR A 189 -1.61 7.51 -12.62
N ALA A 190 -2.93 7.35 -12.65
CA ALA A 190 -3.57 6.09 -13.02
C ALA A 190 -4.86 6.36 -13.80
N ASN A 191 -5.10 5.55 -14.82
CA ASN A 191 -6.28 5.63 -15.67
C ASN A 191 -6.76 4.22 -16.02
N SER A 192 -8.03 3.96 -15.75
CA SER A 192 -8.68 2.67 -16.00
C SER A 192 -10.01 2.89 -16.68
N ASP A 193 -10.39 1.95 -17.55
CA ASP A 193 -11.76 1.87 -18.03
C ASP A 193 -12.69 1.54 -16.86
N ARG A 194 -13.90 2.09 -16.88
CA ARG A 194 -14.99 1.76 -15.96
C ARG A 194 -15.81 0.64 -16.59
N THR A 195 -16.26 -0.28 -15.75
CA THR A 195 -17.16 -1.36 -16.21
C THR A 195 -18.48 -0.81 -16.75
N ASP A 196 -19.18 -1.58 -17.59
CA ASP A 196 -20.46 -1.16 -18.18
C ASP A 196 -21.48 -0.74 -17.11
N TRP A 197 -21.50 -1.46 -15.98
CA TRP A 197 -22.37 -1.10 -14.86
C TRP A 197 -22.01 0.26 -14.26
N GLN A 198 -20.72 0.51 -14.02
CA GLN A 198 -20.24 1.76 -13.43
C GLN A 198 -20.49 2.94 -14.37
N SER A 199 -20.21 2.76 -15.66
CA SER A 199 -20.44 3.76 -16.70
C SER A 199 -21.93 4.04 -16.95
N GLY A 200 -22.83 3.18 -16.46
CA GLY A 200 -24.28 3.37 -16.53
C GLY A 200 -24.79 4.62 -15.81
N ASP A 201 -23.99 5.24 -14.94
CA ASP A 201 -24.30 6.52 -14.30
C ASP A 201 -24.14 7.74 -15.24
N GLY A 202 -23.60 7.54 -16.44
CA GLY A 202 -23.38 8.60 -17.43
C GLY A 202 -22.29 9.60 -17.06
N LYS A 203 -21.42 9.28 -16.09
CA LYS A 203 -20.33 10.15 -15.61
C LYS A 203 -19.00 9.95 -16.34
N GLY A 204 -19.00 9.14 -17.40
CA GLY A 204 -17.85 8.87 -18.24
C GLY A 204 -17.37 7.43 -18.13
N GLU A 205 -16.56 7.01 -19.10
CA GLU A 205 -16.13 5.62 -19.28
C GLU A 205 -14.79 5.31 -18.60
N ARG A 206 -14.14 6.30 -17.99
CA ARG A 206 -12.82 6.14 -17.37
C ARG A 206 -12.77 6.70 -15.96
N ALA A 207 -12.01 6.01 -15.10
CA ALA A 207 -11.60 6.48 -13.79
C ALA A 207 -10.13 6.92 -13.89
N GLU A 208 -9.85 8.16 -13.51
CA GLU A 208 -8.53 8.77 -13.64
C GLU A 208 -8.13 9.49 -12.35
N VAL A 209 -6.89 9.33 -11.93
CA VAL A 209 -6.35 10.02 -10.75
C VAL A 209 -4.95 10.55 -11.04
N TRP A 210 -4.69 11.76 -10.56
CA TRP A 210 -3.36 12.32 -10.41
C TRP A 210 -3.11 12.61 -8.94
N ALA A 211 -1.92 12.31 -8.46
CA ALA A 211 -1.53 12.61 -7.09
C ALA A 211 -0.12 13.17 -7.07
N LEU A 212 0.06 14.28 -6.36
CA LEU A 212 1.36 14.87 -6.05
C LEU A 212 1.54 14.86 -4.55
N SER A 213 2.71 14.48 -4.05
CA SER A 213 3.01 14.58 -2.63
C SER A 213 4.46 14.99 -2.37
N THR A 214 4.68 15.55 -1.20
CA THR A 214 5.99 15.93 -0.69
C THR A 214 6.08 15.51 0.76
N LYS A 215 7.27 15.08 1.17
CA LYS A 215 7.59 14.86 2.58
C LYS A 215 8.98 15.36 2.93
N TYR A 216 9.17 15.62 4.21
CA TYR A 216 10.44 15.80 4.86
C TYR A 216 10.52 14.78 6.00
N ASP A 217 11.56 13.94 5.97
CA ASP A 217 11.80 12.84 6.92
C ASP A 217 13.28 12.84 7.32
N ALA A 218 13.64 13.73 8.23
CA ALA A 218 14.99 13.85 8.75
C ALA A 218 14.98 14.49 10.15
N ASN A 219 16.05 14.27 10.91
CA ASN A 219 16.26 14.90 12.23
C ASN A 219 15.11 14.62 13.22
N ASN A 220 14.54 13.40 13.18
CA ASN A 220 13.38 12.98 13.97
C ASN A 220 12.09 13.79 13.72
N VAL A 221 12.00 14.48 12.58
CA VAL A 221 10.81 15.22 12.16
C VAL A 221 10.24 14.57 10.91
N TYR A 222 8.93 14.30 10.94
CA TYR A 222 8.15 13.86 9.79
C TYR A 222 7.10 14.91 9.47
N ALA A 223 7.15 15.46 8.27
CA ALA A 223 6.13 16.37 7.76
C ALA A 223 5.83 16.02 6.31
N ALA A 224 4.55 15.86 5.96
CA ALA A 224 4.14 15.49 4.62
C ALA A 224 2.86 16.22 4.21
N GLY A 225 2.70 16.38 2.90
CA GLY A 225 1.50 16.94 2.29
C GLY A 225 1.27 16.30 0.93
N PHE A 226 0.02 16.18 0.55
CA PHE A 226 -0.39 15.65 -0.74
C PHE A 226 -1.47 16.54 -1.36
N ALA A 227 -1.54 16.52 -2.68
CA ALA A 227 -2.51 17.23 -3.50
C ALA A 227 -3.00 16.27 -4.58
N PRO A 228 -4.15 15.60 -4.36
CA PRO A 228 -4.75 14.79 -5.39
C PRO A 228 -5.58 15.67 -6.34
N ILE A 229 -5.60 15.30 -7.61
CA ILE A 229 -6.40 15.97 -8.65
C ILE A 229 -7.31 14.90 -9.25
N PHE A 230 -8.61 15.10 -9.09
CA PHE A 230 -9.64 14.22 -9.62
C PHE A 230 -10.40 14.91 -10.76
N PRO A 231 -10.59 14.23 -11.90
CA PRO A 231 -11.73 14.52 -12.76
C PRO A 231 -13.03 14.09 -12.06
N ASP A 232 -14.15 14.69 -12.46
CA ASP A 232 -15.49 14.47 -11.88
C ASP A 232 -15.86 12.98 -11.71
N THR A 233 -15.38 12.13 -12.62
CA THR A 233 -15.65 10.69 -12.57
C THR A 233 -15.06 10.01 -11.33
N CYS A 234 -13.83 10.35 -10.95
CA CYS A 234 -13.20 9.81 -9.74
C CYS A 234 -13.75 10.45 -8.47
N TYR A 235 -14.20 11.70 -8.54
CA TYR A 235 -14.91 12.33 -7.43
C TYR A 235 -16.18 11.56 -7.05
N HIS A 236 -16.99 11.15 -8.04
CA HIS A 236 -18.20 10.38 -7.76
C HIS A 236 -17.89 8.98 -7.19
N LEU A 237 -16.90 8.29 -7.74
CA LEU A 237 -16.48 6.96 -7.24
C LEU A 237 -15.97 6.99 -5.79
N THR A 238 -15.31 8.07 -5.37
CA THR A 238 -14.84 8.26 -3.98
C THR A 238 -15.94 8.77 -3.05
N HIS A 239 -16.94 9.51 -3.54
CA HIS A 239 -17.95 10.18 -2.72
C HIS A 239 -19.32 9.49 -2.65
N HIS A 240 -19.55 8.35 -3.32
CA HIS A 240 -20.74 7.51 -3.10
C HIS A 240 -20.70 6.73 -1.75
N TRP A 241 -19.84 7.14 -0.82
CA TRP A 241 -19.53 6.51 0.46
C TRP A 241 -20.46 6.79 1.67
N PRO A 242 -21.51 7.64 1.69
CA PRO A 242 -22.14 8.00 2.98
C PRO A 242 -23.02 6.89 3.62
N THR A 243 -22.93 5.63 3.20
CA THR A 243 -23.75 4.53 3.75
C THR A 243 -23.02 3.25 4.12
N ALA A 244 -21.68 3.23 4.15
CA ALA A 244 -20.91 2.12 4.73
C ALA A 244 -20.15 2.56 5.98
N ALA A 245 -20.90 2.98 7.00
CA ALA A 245 -20.46 2.72 8.37
C ALA A 245 -20.59 1.19 8.53
N ASP A 246 -19.47 0.48 8.28
CA ASP A 246 -19.16 -0.91 8.67
C ASP A 246 -18.03 -1.45 7.77
N ILE A 247 -16.96 -0.67 7.61
CA ILE A 247 -15.68 -1.23 7.17
C ILE A 247 -14.86 -1.41 8.44
N PRO A 248 -14.40 -2.63 8.77
CA PRO A 248 -13.32 -2.77 9.72
C PRO A 248 -12.12 -2.03 9.13
N VAL A 249 -11.87 -0.83 9.66
CA VAL A 249 -10.74 0.02 9.29
C VAL A 249 -9.51 -0.69 9.82
N ALA A 250 -8.89 -1.50 8.97
CA ALA A 250 -7.66 -2.16 9.30
C ALA A 250 -6.53 -1.16 8.97
N SER A 251 -6.15 -0.32 9.94
CA SER A 251 -5.05 0.65 9.87
C SER A 251 -3.83 0.14 9.10
N ASP A 252 -3.49 0.82 8.01
CA ASP A 252 -2.37 0.52 7.13
C ASP A 252 -1.08 1.15 7.65
N ASN A 253 -0.72 0.87 8.91
CA ASN A 253 0.52 1.39 9.50
C ASN A 253 1.72 1.16 8.54
N PRO A 254 2.39 2.22 8.06
CA PRO A 254 3.29 2.20 6.89
C PRO A 254 4.67 1.59 7.14
N ALA A 255 4.89 0.98 8.31
CA ALA A 255 6.11 0.23 8.60
C ALA A 255 6.42 -0.88 7.58
N HIS A 256 5.47 -1.25 6.73
CA HIS A 256 5.60 -2.25 5.67
C HIS A 256 5.73 -1.66 4.24
N TYR A 257 5.26 -0.43 3.96
CA TYR A 257 5.52 0.24 2.67
C TYR A 257 6.99 0.64 2.53
N ALA A 258 7.61 1.01 3.65
CA ALA A 258 9.04 1.20 3.70
C ALA A 258 9.81 -0.04 3.21
N ASP A 259 9.29 -1.27 3.34
CA ASP A 259 9.96 -2.46 2.81
C ASP A 259 9.68 -2.71 1.32
N ALA A 260 8.52 -2.31 0.78
CA ALA A 260 8.31 -2.36 -0.67
C ALA A 260 9.24 -1.39 -1.41
N ILE A 261 9.53 -0.23 -0.80
CA ILE A 261 10.50 0.76 -1.32
C ILE A 261 11.95 0.38 -0.94
N ARG A 262 12.22 -0.08 0.30
CA ARG A 262 13.57 -0.47 0.77
C ARG A 262 14.06 -1.79 0.18
N TYR A 263 13.18 -2.67 -0.31
CA TYR A 263 13.64 -3.84 -1.06
C TYR A 263 14.37 -3.48 -2.35
N ASN A 264 14.11 -2.27 -2.86
CA ASN A 264 14.73 -1.77 -4.08
C ASN A 264 15.90 -0.79 -3.81
N ALA A 265 16.16 -0.44 -2.55
CA ALA A 265 17.43 0.19 -2.15
C ALA A 265 18.37 -0.92 -1.67
N ARG A 266 19.46 -1.14 -2.40
CA ARG A 266 20.49 -2.11 -2.03
C ARG A 266 20.84 -1.98 -0.54
N THR A 267 20.77 -3.06 0.23
CA THR A 267 21.60 -3.18 1.43
C THR A 267 22.98 -3.61 0.96
N PRO A 268 24.04 -2.79 1.12
CA PRO A 268 25.39 -3.31 1.07
C PRO A 268 25.56 -4.25 2.26
N LEU A 269 26.09 -5.44 1.99
CA LEU A 269 26.62 -6.34 3.01
C LEU A 269 27.69 -5.60 3.82
N GLN A 270 27.37 -5.18 5.04
CA GLN A 270 28.36 -5.08 6.12
C GLN A 270 27.70 -5.28 7.47
N GLY A 271 28.20 -6.27 8.20
CA GLY A 271 27.57 -6.76 9.42
C GLY A 271 27.80 -5.88 10.64
N SER A 272 26.82 -5.89 11.52
CA SER A 272 27.03 -6.10 12.94
C SER A 272 25.68 -6.42 13.60
N LEU A 273 25.55 -7.65 14.09
CA LEU A 273 24.69 -7.95 15.22
C LEU A 273 25.16 -7.12 16.42
N LEU A 274 24.24 -6.57 17.21
CA LEU A 274 23.97 -6.93 18.63
C LEU A 274 23.04 -5.88 19.32
N PRO A 275 22.42 -6.22 20.47
CA PRO A 275 21.02 -5.91 20.78
C PRO A 275 20.78 -5.02 22.02
N LEU A 276 19.51 -4.59 22.15
CA LEU A 276 18.70 -4.39 23.37
C LEU A 276 19.23 -3.58 24.60
N THR A 277 18.35 -2.67 25.03
CA THR A 277 18.12 -2.11 26.39
C THR A 277 19.12 -1.09 26.97
N ARG A 278 18.63 0.11 27.33
CA ARG A 278 18.36 0.52 28.74
C ARG A 278 17.78 1.94 28.85
N GLN A 279 16.92 2.10 29.84
CA GLN A 279 16.21 3.29 30.31
C GLN A 279 17.09 4.50 30.66
N VAL A 280 16.58 5.69 30.28
CA VAL A 280 16.37 6.94 31.05
C VAL A 280 17.21 7.20 32.33
N TRP A 281 18.09 8.21 32.18
CA TRP A 281 18.57 9.30 33.07
C TRP A 281 19.52 9.04 34.28
N ALA A 282 20.45 10.01 34.37
CA ALA A 282 21.55 10.27 35.32
C ALA A 282 22.79 9.37 35.21
#